data_AF-A0A6A5HCR1-F1
#
_entry.id   AF-A0A6A5HCR1-F1
#
_cell.length_a   1.000
_cell.length_b   1.000
_cell.length_c   1.000
_cell.angle_alpha   90.00
_cell.angle_beta   90.00
_cell.angle_gamma   90.00
#
_symmetry.space_group_name_H-M   'P 1'
#
loop_
_entity.id
_entity.type
_entity.pdbx_description
1 polymer ?
#
loop_
_entity_poly.entity_id
_entity_poly.type
_entity_poly.pdbx_seq_one_letter_code
_entity_poly.pdbx_strand_id
1 'polypeptide(L)'
;MIPSWPCVNNDSIDVEKFGILQNQDQKFVGGREFAIFYEHSFGKIPYFKGQNVSDPQNGGLPQLGDLEAHLVEAEKNINETIPDENFSGIAVLDIEEFRPMWELSWGVFAVYKTESIRLTRQQYPYWSQKQIEWQAEKDYEKACQKFFIETIRLGRRLRPNAKWGYYLFPKCNGDVGQKFETDCSTLFQKFNDK
;
A
#
# COMPACT_ATOMS: atom_id res chain seq x y z
N MET A 1 -3.21 13.98 9.77
CA MET A 1 -4.45 13.66 9.04
C MET A 1 -5.40 13.02 10.04
N ILE A 2 -6.42 13.74 10.50
CA ILE A 2 -7.34 13.25 11.54
C ILE A 2 -8.77 13.26 10.97
N PRO A 3 -9.56 12.18 11.17
CA PRO A 3 -10.94 12.08 10.69
C PRO A 3 -11.91 12.91 11.56
N SER A 4 -11.74 14.24 11.62
CA SER A 4 -12.52 15.11 12.50
C SER A 4 -13.84 15.62 11.90
N TRP A 5 -14.14 15.32 10.64
CA TRP A 5 -15.42 15.67 9.99
C TRP A 5 -16.68 15.31 10.78
N PRO A 6 -16.76 14.19 11.56
CA PRO A 6 -17.97 13.87 12.32
C PRO A 6 -18.26 14.90 13.42
N CYS A 7 -17.25 15.66 13.85
CA CYS A 7 -17.37 16.64 14.92
C CYS A 7 -17.80 18.03 14.43
N VAL A 8 -17.81 18.29 13.12
CA VAL A 8 -18.02 19.64 12.54
C VAL A 8 -19.30 20.32 13.03
N ASN A 9 -20.37 19.56 13.25
CA ASN A 9 -21.68 20.11 13.66
C ASN A 9 -21.82 20.35 15.17
N ASN A 10 -20.97 19.75 16.00
CA ASN A 10 -21.06 19.85 17.47
C ASN A 10 -19.90 20.65 18.05
N ASP A 11 -18.67 20.24 17.74
CA ASP A 11 -17.43 20.77 18.29
C ASP A 11 -16.37 20.83 17.18
N SER A 12 -16.50 21.83 16.30
CA SER A 12 -15.55 22.04 15.21
C SER A 12 -14.14 22.26 15.76
N ILE A 13 -13.21 21.38 15.39
CA ILE A 13 -11.81 21.47 15.80
C ILE A 13 -11.03 22.41 14.87
N ASP A 14 -10.80 23.63 15.33
CA ASP A 14 -9.89 24.59 14.68
C ASP A 14 -8.43 24.30 15.08
N VAL A 15 -7.70 23.70 14.13
CA VAL A 15 -6.25 23.44 14.27
C VAL A 15 -5.39 24.49 13.56
N GLU A 16 -5.98 25.34 12.72
CA GLU A 16 -5.27 26.37 11.95
C GLU A 16 -4.66 27.42 12.88
N LYS A 17 -5.32 27.70 14.03
CA LYS A 17 -4.76 28.54 15.10
C LYS A 17 -3.43 28.06 15.68
N PHE A 18 -3.05 26.80 15.43
CA PHE A 18 -1.76 26.21 15.82
C PHE A 18 -0.78 26.11 14.64
N GLY A 19 -1.11 26.68 13.49
CA GLY A 19 -0.29 26.60 12.27
C GLY A 19 -0.36 25.24 11.56
N ILE A 20 -1.37 24.42 11.86
CA ILE A 20 -1.57 23.11 11.23
C ILE A 20 -2.50 23.28 10.03
N LEU A 21 -2.07 22.80 8.86
CA LEU A 21 -2.91 22.76 7.65
C LEU A 21 -4.09 21.81 7.85
N GLN A 22 -5.30 22.26 7.47
CA GLN A 22 -6.54 21.49 7.58
C GLN A 22 -7.30 21.53 6.25
N ASN A 23 -7.88 20.39 5.88
CA ASN A 23 -8.82 20.38 4.77
C ASN A 23 -10.06 21.22 5.11
N GLN A 24 -10.57 21.96 4.13
CA GLN A 24 -11.83 22.68 4.24
C GLN A 24 -12.97 21.77 4.74
N ASP A 25 -13.82 22.30 5.62
CA ASP A 25 -14.90 21.58 6.31
C ASP A 25 -14.42 20.33 7.07
N GLN A 26 -13.13 20.25 7.40
CA GLN A 26 -12.48 19.11 8.04
C GLN A 26 -12.66 17.80 7.27
N LYS A 27 -12.89 17.89 5.95
CA LYS A 27 -13.04 16.72 5.10
C LYS A 27 -11.80 15.84 5.17
N PHE A 28 -12.00 14.56 5.47
CA PHE A 28 -10.89 13.61 5.52
C PHE A 28 -10.49 13.10 4.14
N VAL A 29 -11.44 13.16 3.19
CA VAL A 29 -11.32 12.73 1.80
C VAL A 29 -11.77 13.91 0.94
N GLY A 30 -10.96 14.32 -0.04
CA GLY A 30 -11.32 15.38 -0.99
C GLY A 30 -11.25 16.81 -0.50
N GLY A 31 -10.36 17.09 0.46
CA GLY A 31 -9.93 18.47 0.73
C GLY A 31 -8.71 18.88 -0.08
N ARG A 32 -8.18 20.08 0.17
CA ARG A 32 -7.10 20.70 -0.59
C ARG A 32 -5.69 20.42 -0.08
N GLU A 33 -5.57 19.98 1.17
CA GLU A 33 -4.28 19.78 1.84
C GLU A 33 -3.81 18.33 1.76
N PHE A 34 -4.73 17.37 1.97
CA PHE A 34 -4.39 15.96 1.90
C PHE A 34 -5.56 15.04 1.51
N ALA A 35 -5.21 13.86 1.04
CA ALA A 35 -6.10 12.72 0.83
C ALA A 35 -5.39 11.41 1.21
N ILE A 36 -6.14 10.45 1.73
CA ILE A 36 -5.65 9.10 2.06
C ILE A 36 -6.54 8.05 1.40
N PHE A 37 -5.92 7.01 0.86
CA PHE A 37 -6.56 5.89 0.19
C PHE A 37 -6.26 4.60 0.96
N TYR A 38 -7.26 4.05 1.63
CA TYR A 38 -7.14 2.78 2.35
C TYR A 38 -7.32 1.59 1.42
N GLU A 39 -6.46 0.58 1.55
CA GLU A 39 -6.41 -0.61 0.69
C GLU A 39 -7.74 -1.34 0.47
N HIS A 40 -8.62 -1.41 1.47
CA HIS A 40 -9.92 -2.09 1.34
C HIS A 40 -10.99 -1.24 0.62
N SER A 41 -10.69 0.01 0.30
CA SER A 41 -11.58 0.96 -0.37
C SER A 41 -10.89 1.65 -1.55
N PHE A 42 -9.76 1.10 -2.02
CA PHE A 42 -8.95 1.68 -3.08
C PHE A 42 -8.47 0.63 -4.07
N GLY A 43 -8.98 0.73 -5.30
CA GLY A 43 -8.71 -0.23 -6.35
C GLY A 43 -9.10 -1.65 -5.96
N LYS A 44 -8.54 -2.63 -6.68
CA LYS A 44 -8.66 -4.06 -6.35
C LYS A 44 -7.33 -4.62 -5.87
N ILE A 45 -6.95 -4.36 -4.63
CA ILE A 45 -5.71 -4.89 -4.06
C ILE A 45 -5.82 -6.43 -3.90
N PRO A 46 -4.81 -7.20 -4.31
CA PRO A 46 -4.77 -8.64 -4.04
C PRO A 46 -4.40 -8.91 -2.57
N TYR A 47 -5.24 -9.66 -1.86
CA TYR A 47 -4.96 -10.08 -0.48
C TYR A 47 -5.82 -11.27 -0.05
N PHE A 48 -5.45 -11.93 1.05
CA PHE A 48 -6.28 -12.95 1.68
C PHE A 48 -7.04 -12.32 2.85
N LYS A 49 -8.38 -12.30 2.80
CA LYS A 49 -9.17 -11.64 3.84
C LYS A 49 -8.93 -12.30 5.19
N GLY A 50 -8.41 -11.54 6.16
CA GLY A 50 -8.02 -12.08 7.46
C GLY A 50 -6.96 -13.18 7.36
N GLN A 51 -6.10 -13.11 6.33
CA GLN A 51 -5.09 -14.12 5.99
C GLN A 51 -5.67 -15.52 5.70
N ASN A 52 -6.95 -15.61 5.35
CA ASN A 52 -7.63 -16.86 4.99
C ASN A 52 -7.46 -17.16 3.49
N VAL A 53 -6.70 -18.22 3.17
CA VAL A 53 -6.48 -18.68 1.79
C VAL A 53 -7.76 -19.07 1.04
N SER A 54 -8.84 -19.37 1.77
CA SER A 54 -10.15 -19.71 1.19
C SER A 54 -10.99 -18.48 0.82
N ASP A 55 -10.54 -17.27 1.19
CA ASP A 55 -11.20 -16.00 0.85
C ASP A 55 -10.20 -15.05 0.16
N PRO A 56 -9.75 -15.39 -1.07
CA PRO A 56 -8.85 -14.55 -1.84
C PRO A 56 -9.60 -13.37 -2.46
N GLN A 57 -9.08 -12.17 -2.22
CA GLN A 57 -9.53 -10.93 -2.86
C GLN A 57 -8.57 -10.61 -4.00
N ASN A 58 -9.12 -10.31 -5.18
CA ASN A 58 -8.37 -10.16 -6.44
C ASN A 58 -7.25 -11.21 -6.61
N GLY A 59 -7.57 -12.49 -6.49
CA GLY A 59 -6.60 -13.58 -6.65
C GLY A 59 -5.71 -13.89 -5.44
N GLY A 60 -5.77 -13.08 -4.37
CA GLY A 60 -5.08 -13.30 -3.09
C GLY A 60 -3.57 -13.01 -3.12
N LEU A 61 -2.90 -13.40 -4.20
CA LEU A 61 -1.49 -13.14 -4.45
C LEU A 61 -1.31 -12.06 -5.53
N PRO A 62 -0.29 -11.19 -5.41
CA PRO A 62 0.02 -10.19 -6.45
C PRO A 62 0.21 -10.78 -7.85
N GLN A 63 0.87 -11.95 -7.97
CA GLN A 63 1.10 -12.62 -9.26
C GLN A 63 -0.15 -13.30 -9.85
N LEU A 64 -1.24 -13.42 -9.08
CA LEU A 64 -2.55 -13.88 -9.54
C LEU A 64 -3.57 -12.74 -9.68
N GLY A 65 -3.22 -11.54 -9.22
CA GLY A 65 -4.12 -10.40 -9.22
C GLY A 65 -4.30 -9.79 -10.60
N ASP A 66 -5.53 -9.36 -10.87
CA ASP A 66 -5.85 -8.59 -12.06
C ASP A 66 -5.45 -7.12 -11.84
N LEU A 67 -4.29 -6.76 -12.39
CA LEU A 67 -3.77 -5.40 -12.32
C LEU A 67 -4.62 -4.40 -13.09
N GLU A 68 -5.19 -4.79 -14.23
CA GLU A 68 -6.00 -3.88 -15.03
C GLU A 68 -7.29 -3.54 -14.30
N ALA A 69 -7.98 -4.54 -13.76
CA ALA A 69 -9.16 -4.32 -12.94
C ALA A 69 -8.84 -3.51 -11.66
N HIS A 70 -7.64 -3.65 -11.09
CA HIS A 70 -7.19 -2.78 -10.00
C HIS A 70 -7.06 -1.33 -10.45
N LEU A 71 -6.38 -1.06 -11.56
CA LEU A 71 -6.12 0.30 -12.04
C LEU A 71 -7.40 1.02 -12.47
N VAL A 72 -8.35 0.31 -13.10
CA VAL A 72 -9.67 0.87 -13.46
C VAL A 72 -10.44 1.32 -12.22
N GLU A 73 -10.50 0.48 -11.18
CA GLU A 73 -11.17 0.85 -9.94
C GLU A 73 -10.42 1.96 -9.20
N ALA A 74 -9.08 1.90 -9.17
CA ALA A 74 -8.26 2.93 -8.54
C ALA A 74 -8.43 4.31 -9.19
N GLU A 75 -8.53 4.38 -10.52
CA GLU A 75 -8.81 5.62 -11.25
C GLU A 75 -10.15 6.23 -10.82
N LYS A 76 -11.20 5.40 -10.74
CA LYS A 76 -12.51 5.82 -10.25
C LYS A 76 -12.40 6.36 -8.82
N ASN A 77 -11.74 5.62 -7.91
CA ASN A 77 -11.61 6.05 -6.52
C ASN A 77 -10.81 7.35 -6.39
N ILE A 78 -9.78 7.57 -7.22
CA ILE A 78 -8.99 8.82 -7.25
C ILE A 78 -9.87 9.99 -7.72
N ASN A 79 -10.67 9.80 -8.76
CA ASN A 79 -11.55 10.84 -9.28
C ASN A 79 -12.66 11.22 -8.29
N GLU A 80 -13.20 10.24 -7.56
CA GLU A 80 -14.18 10.49 -6.50
C GLU A 80 -13.55 11.17 -5.27
N THR A 81 -12.36 10.73 -4.88
CA THR A 81 -11.67 11.21 -3.67
C THR A 81 -11.02 12.57 -3.87
N ILE A 82 -10.39 12.82 -5.02
CA ILE A 82 -9.69 14.06 -5.33
C ILE A 82 -10.29 14.62 -6.62
N PRO A 83 -11.49 15.21 -6.61
CA PRO A 83 -12.13 15.65 -7.85
C PRO A 83 -11.39 16.79 -8.57
N ASP A 84 -10.59 17.59 -7.83
CA ASP A 84 -9.76 18.65 -8.42
C ASP A 84 -8.51 18.05 -9.08
N GLU A 85 -8.46 18.09 -10.42
CA GLU A 85 -7.30 17.63 -11.20
C GLU A 85 -6.02 18.43 -10.91
N ASN A 86 -6.15 19.67 -10.43
CA ASN A 86 -5.02 20.54 -10.08
C ASN A 86 -4.56 20.38 -8.62
N PHE A 87 -5.14 19.44 -7.87
CA PHE A 87 -4.79 19.20 -6.47
C PHE A 87 -3.27 19.11 -6.27
N SER A 88 -2.74 19.94 -5.37
CA SER A 88 -1.32 20.07 -5.06
C SER A 88 -0.95 19.67 -3.62
N GLY A 89 -1.90 19.06 -2.90
CA GLY A 89 -1.70 18.56 -1.55
C GLY A 89 -0.96 17.21 -1.52
N ILE A 90 -1.04 16.54 -0.37
CA ILE A 90 -0.41 15.25 -0.13
C ILE A 90 -1.42 14.12 -0.39
N ALA A 91 -1.07 13.15 -1.22
CA ALA A 91 -1.90 11.98 -1.50
C ALA A 91 -1.21 10.71 -0.99
N VAL A 92 -1.82 10.04 -0.02
CA VAL A 92 -1.24 8.88 0.67
C VAL A 92 -1.94 7.61 0.24
N LEU A 93 -1.17 6.65 -0.27
CA LEU A 93 -1.62 5.29 -0.55
C LEU A 93 -1.30 4.41 0.66
N ASP A 94 -2.33 3.93 1.34
CA ASP A 94 -2.22 3.11 2.54
C ASP A 94 -2.48 1.64 2.18
N ILE A 95 -1.44 0.98 1.65
CA ILE A 95 -1.46 -0.43 1.21
C ILE A 95 -0.53 -1.25 2.11
N GLU A 96 -1.13 -2.13 2.89
CA GLU A 96 -0.49 -2.86 3.99
C GLU A 96 -0.60 -4.37 3.94
N GLU A 97 -1.58 -4.90 3.18
CA GLU A 97 -1.90 -6.33 3.10
C GLU A 97 -0.73 -7.19 2.64
N PHE A 98 0.13 -6.67 1.75
CA PHE A 98 1.35 -7.35 1.33
C PHE A 98 2.55 -6.40 1.25
N ARG A 99 3.75 -6.98 1.38
CA ARG A 99 5.02 -6.23 1.29
C ARG A 99 5.73 -6.58 -0.03
N PRO A 100 6.30 -5.59 -0.74
CA PRO A 100 6.87 -5.82 -2.06
C PRO A 100 8.16 -6.63 -2.06
N MET A 101 8.82 -6.76 -0.90
CA MET A 101 9.98 -7.64 -0.73
C MET A 101 9.60 -8.96 -0.08
N TRP A 102 10.16 -10.02 -0.63
CA TRP A 102 9.98 -11.37 -0.14
C TRP A 102 10.47 -11.49 1.30
N GLU A 103 11.63 -10.93 1.62
CA GLU A 103 12.24 -11.02 2.95
C GLU A 103 11.37 -10.41 4.04
N LEU A 104 10.48 -9.46 3.72
CA LEU A 104 9.57 -8.80 4.66
C LEU A 104 8.22 -9.53 4.84
N SER A 105 7.97 -10.60 4.09
CA SER A 105 6.71 -11.36 4.13
C SER A 105 6.77 -12.46 5.21
N TRP A 106 6.89 -12.05 6.47
CA TRP A 106 6.96 -12.93 7.66
C TRP A 106 5.81 -12.67 8.64
N GLY A 107 5.69 -13.50 9.68
CA GLY A 107 4.61 -13.38 10.67
C GLY A 107 3.25 -13.60 10.03
N VAL A 108 2.32 -12.66 10.21
CA VAL A 108 0.99 -12.71 9.60
C VAL A 108 1.03 -12.69 8.07
N PHE A 109 2.10 -12.16 7.47
CA PHE A 109 2.30 -12.12 6.02
C PHE A 109 2.97 -13.39 5.46
N ALA A 110 3.22 -14.42 6.27
CA ALA A 110 3.84 -15.67 5.81
C ALA A 110 2.95 -16.45 4.83
N VAL A 111 1.64 -16.18 4.80
CA VAL A 111 0.70 -16.79 3.84
C VAL A 111 1.10 -16.49 2.39
N TYR A 112 1.61 -15.29 2.11
CA TYR A 112 2.03 -14.90 0.76
C TYR A 112 3.20 -15.74 0.26
N LYS A 113 4.17 -16.05 1.12
CA LYS A 113 5.28 -16.97 0.76
C LYS A 113 4.78 -18.39 0.52
N THR A 114 3.98 -18.89 1.46
CA THR A 114 3.46 -20.25 1.44
C THR A 114 2.66 -20.51 0.17
N GLU A 115 1.75 -19.60 -0.15
CA GLU A 115 0.89 -19.72 -1.33
C GLU A 115 1.65 -19.48 -2.64
N SER A 116 2.65 -18.57 -2.65
CA SER A 116 3.52 -18.38 -3.83
C SER A 116 4.35 -19.64 -4.14
N ILE A 117 4.90 -20.29 -3.11
CA ILE A 117 5.62 -21.57 -3.24
C ILE A 117 4.67 -22.67 -3.72
N ARG A 118 3.46 -22.76 -3.14
CA ARG A 118 2.45 -23.75 -3.54
C ARG A 118 2.05 -23.56 -5.00
N LEU A 119 1.78 -22.34 -5.43
CA LEU A 119 1.46 -21.98 -6.81
C LEU A 119 2.58 -22.41 -7.77
N THR A 120 3.82 -22.06 -7.44
CA THR A 120 4.99 -22.39 -8.27
C THR A 120 5.20 -23.90 -8.35
N ARG A 121 5.03 -24.63 -7.24
CA ARG A 121 5.12 -26.09 -7.18
C ARG A 121 4.08 -26.77 -8.08
N GLN A 122 2.87 -26.23 -8.15
CA GLN A 122 1.82 -26.75 -9.03
C GLN A 122 2.17 -26.57 -10.51
N GLN A 123 2.80 -25.44 -10.86
CA GLN A 123 3.25 -25.17 -12.23
C GLN A 123 4.48 -25.98 -12.63
N TYR A 124 5.39 -26.25 -11.68
CA TYR A 124 6.65 -26.96 -11.93
C TYR A 124 6.83 -28.17 -10.98
N PRO A 125 6.06 -29.27 -11.14
CA PRO A 125 6.04 -30.38 -10.18
C PRO A 125 7.40 -31.05 -9.94
N TYR A 126 8.26 -31.07 -10.97
CA TYR A 126 9.54 -31.79 -10.96
C TYR A 126 10.74 -30.95 -10.55
N TRP A 127 10.57 -29.65 -10.30
CA TRP A 127 11.67 -28.79 -9.88
C TRP A 127 12.13 -29.11 -8.45
N SER A 128 13.40 -28.87 -8.16
CA SER A 128 13.89 -28.95 -6.77
C SER A 128 13.24 -27.87 -5.90
N GLN A 129 13.25 -28.07 -4.57
CA GLN A 129 12.73 -27.07 -3.63
C GLN A 129 13.41 -25.70 -3.81
N LYS A 130 14.73 -25.67 -4.01
CA LYS A 130 15.48 -24.43 -4.23
C LYS A 130 15.04 -23.69 -5.50
N GLN A 131 14.75 -24.42 -6.58
CA GLN A 131 14.25 -23.81 -7.81
C GLN A 131 12.84 -23.24 -7.64
N ILE A 132 11.97 -23.92 -6.89
CA ILE A 132 10.62 -23.44 -6.59
C ILE A 132 10.67 -22.17 -5.74
N GLU A 133 11.45 -22.15 -4.66
CA GLU A 133 11.55 -20.97 -3.79
C GLU A 133 12.10 -19.76 -4.56
N TRP A 134 13.15 -19.97 -5.34
CA TRP A 134 13.74 -18.91 -6.16
C TRP A 134 12.75 -18.32 -7.17
N GLN A 135 11.96 -19.18 -7.83
CA GLN A 135 10.98 -18.73 -8.81
C GLN A 135 9.77 -18.07 -8.16
N ALA A 136 9.29 -18.61 -7.03
CA ALA A 136 8.19 -18.04 -6.26
C ALA A 136 8.52 -16.64 -5.75
N GLU A 137 9.72 -16.45 -5.22
CA GLU A 137 10.24 -15.14 -4.80
C GLU A 137 10.25 -14.14 -5.96
N LYS A 138 10.86 -14.53 -7.09
CA LYS A 138 10.97 -13.68 -8.27
C LYS A 138 9.61 -13.25 -8.82
N ASP A 139 8.67 -14.17 -8.94
CA ASP A 139 7.34 -13.87 -9.48
C ASP A 139 6.52 -13.00 -8.51
N TYR A 140 6.61 -13.28 -7.22
CA TYR A 140 5.97 -12.48 -6.18
C TYR A 140 6.50 -11.04 -6.17
N GLU A 141 7.82 -10.84 -6.03
CA GLU A 141 8.40 -9.48 -5.95
C GLU A 141 8.11 -8.69 -7.22
N LYS A 142 8.26 -9.33 -8.40
CA LYS A 142 7.95 -8.68 -9.69
C LYS A 142 6.49 -8.22 -9.76
N ALA A 143 5.56 -9.06 -9.31
CA ALA A 143 4.15 -8.71 -9.32
C ALA A 143 3.83 -7.60 -8.31
N CYS A 144 4.36 -7.69 -7.08
CA CYS A 144 4.22 -6.64 -6.08
C CYS A 144 4.72 -5.29 -6.58
N GLN A 145 5.94 -5.25 -7.13
CA GLN A 145 6.53 -4.06 -7.71
C GLN A 145 5.64 -3.49 -8.80
N LYS A 146 5.11 -4.33 -9.67
CA LYS A 146 4.22 -3.90 -10.75
C LYS A 146 2.95 -3.23 -10.21
N PHE A 147 2.30 -3.81 -9.20
CA PHE A 147 1.14 -3.18 -8.54
C PHE A 147 1.53 -1.82 -7.95
N PHE A 148 2.54 -1.75 -7.08
CA PHE A 148 2.94 -0.49 -6.43
C PHE A 148 3.34 0.59 -7.44
N ILE A 149 4.12 0.24 -8.46
CA ILE A 149 4.62 1.19 -9.45
C ILE A 149 3.50 1.70 -10.36
N GLU A 150 2.64 0.81 -10.88
CA GLU A 150 1.58 1.24 -11.79
C GLU A 150 0.49 2.04 -11.08
N THR A 151 0.16 1.69 -9.83
CA THR A 151 -0.79 2.43 -9.01
C THR A 151 -0.31 3.85 -8.70
N ILE A 152 0.93 4.04 -8.26
CA ILE A 152 1.44 5.40 -7.99
C ILE A 152 1.65 6.20 -9.28
N ARG A 153 2.02 5.54 -10.40
CA ARG A 153 2.06 6.17 -11.72
C ARG A 153 0.69 6.65 -12.16
N LEU A 154 -0.36 5.86 -11.95
CA LEU A 154 -1.73 6.28 -12.21
C LEU A 154 -2.09 7.54 -11.43
N GLY A 155 -1.85 7.54 -10.11
CA GLY A 155 -2.06 8.72 -9.27
C GLY A 155 -1.33 9.96 -9.79
N ARG A 156 -0.05 9.84 -10.13
CA ARG A 156 0.75 10.95 -10.68
C ARG A 156 0.29 11.42 -12.06
N ARG A 157 -0.27 10.54 -12.90
CA ARG A 157 -0.86 10.94 -14.18
C ARG A 157 -2.15 11.72 -13.98
N LEU A 158 -3.01 11.25 -13.07
CA LEU A 158 -4.32 11.86 -12.81
C LEU A 158 -4.20 13.16 -12.01
N ARG A 159 -3.28 13.24 -11.05
CA ARG A 159 -3.05 14.42 -10.19
C ARG A 159 -1.55 14.78 -10.21
N PRO A 160 -1.07 15.44 -11.27
CA PRO A 160 0.36 15.69 -11.50
C PRO A 160 0.99 16.66 -10.50
N ASN A 161 0.20 17.55 -9.90
CA ASN A 161 0.68 18.53 -8.91
C ASN A 161 0.72 17.96 -7.48
N ALA A 162 0.10 16.80 -7.26
CA ALA A 162 0.00 16.18 -5.94
C ALA A 162 1.30 15.48 -5.54
N LYS A 163 1.57 15.48 -4.24
CA LYS A 163 2.70 14.77 -3.64
C LYS A 163 2.24 13.36 -3.23
N TRP A 164 2.42 12.41 -4.14
CA TRP A 164 2.06 11.00 -3.91
C TRP A 164 3.11 10.24 -3.11
N GLY A 165 2.66 9.42 -2.16
CA GLY A 165 3.54 8.52 -1.40
C GLY A 165 2.79 7.33 -0.81
N TYR A 166 3.53 6.27 -0.49
CA TYR A 166 3.00 5.13 0.25
C TYR A 166 3.20 5.30 1.75
N TYR A 167 2.18 5.00 2.54
CA TYR A 167 2.30 4.94 3.99
C TYR A 167 3.32 3.86 4.40
N LEU A 168 4.15 4.14 5.41
CA LEU A 168 5.21 3.27 5.94
C LEU A 168 6.39 2.94 5.02
N PHE A 169 6.60 3.68 3.94
CA PHE A 169 7.80 3.54 3.09
C PHE A 169 8.68 4.81 3.12
N PRO A 170 10.01 4.68 3.23
CA PRO A 170 10.77 3.44 3.47
C PRO A 170 10.60 2.88 4.90
N LYS A 171 10.86 1.59 5.09
CA LYS A 171 10.87 0.96 6.44
C LYS A 171 12.26 1.09 7.08
N CYS A 172 12.30 1.09 8.42
CA CYS A 172 13.52 1.37 9.19
C CYS A 172 13.87 0.19 10.13
N ASN A 173 13.18 0.04 11.25
CA ASN A 173 12.93 -1.22 11.96
C ASN A 173 11.77 -0.95 12.91
N GLY A 174 10.99 -1.97 13.25
CA GLY A 174 9.75 -1.79 14.03
C GLY A 174 9.96 -1.24 15.44
N ASP A 175 11.20 -1.26 15.94
CA ASP A 175 11.60 -0.90 17.30
C ASP A 175 12.58 0.28 17.40
N VAL A 176 12.87 1.02 16.31
CA VAL A 176 13.66 2.26 16.41
C VAL A 176 13.01 3.22 17.38
N GLY A 177 13.80 3.75 18.31
CA GLY A 177 13.32 4.63 19.37
C GLY A 177 12.59 3.94 20.52
N GLN A 178 12.33 2.62 20.45
CA GLN A 178 11.88 1.82 21.61
C GLN A 178 13.07 1.28 22.42
N LYS A 179 14.23 1.13 21.77
CA LYS A 179 15.54 0.91 22.40
C LYS A 179 16.38 2.19 22.26
N PHE A 180 17.55 2.23 22.90
CA PHE A 180 18.54 3.32 22.75
C PHE A 180 19.09 3.49 21.32
N GLU A 181 18.56 2.75 20.34
CA GLU A 181 18.92 2.85 18.93
C GLU A 181 18.10 3.97 18.25
N THR A 182 18.84 4.93 17.69
CA THR A 182 18.28 6.07 16.94
C THR A 182 18.32 5.88 15.42
N ASP A 183 19.05 4.86 14.95
CA ASP A 183 19.32 4.64 13.54
C ASP A 183 18.54 3.45 12.99
N CYS A 184 18.17 3.52 11.70
CA CYS A 184 17.61 2.36 11.01
C CYS A 184 18.64 1.23 10.97
N SER A 185 18.19 0.00 11.19
CA SER A 185 19.09 -1.16 11.10
C SER A 185 19.70 -1.29 9.70
N THR A 186 20.96 -1.73 9.63
CA THR A 186 21.68 -1.93 8.36
C THR A 186 20.98 -2.92 7.42
N LEU A 187 20.18 -3.84 7.96
CA LEU A 187 19.38 -4.78 7.18
C LEU A 187 18.29 -4.05 6.38
N PHE A 188 17.52 -3.17 7.03
CA PHE A 188 16.47 -2.43 6.35
C PHE A 188 17.00 -1.34 5.43
N GLN A 189 18.18 -0.77 5.72
CA GLN A 189 18.86 0.11 4.76
C GLN A 189 19.13 -0.62 3.44
N LYS A 190 19.73 -1.82 3.49
CA LYS A 190 19.97 -2.66 2.30
C LYS A 190 18.68 -3.01 1.54
N PHE A 191 17.62 -3.26 2.27
CA PHE A 191 16.29 -3.52 1.73
C PHE A 191 15.71 -2.31 0.98
N ASN A 192 15.93 -1.09 1.49
CA ASN A 192 15.45 0.13 0.84
C ASN A 192 16.29 0.54 -0.39
N ASP A 193 17.56 0.12 -0.43
CA ASP A 193 18.48 0.42 -1.54
C ASP A 193 18.30 -0.50 -2.77
N LYS A 194 17.56 -1.61 -2.61
CA LYS A 194 17.27 -2.61 -3.67
C LYS A 194 16.12 -2.16 -4.56
#